data_AF-A0A6M0BDX1-F1
#
_entry.id   AF-A0A6M0BDX1-F1
#
_cell.length_a   1.000
_cell.length_b   1.000
_cell.length_c   1.000
_cell.angle_alpha   90.00
_cell.angle_beta   90.00
_cell.angle_gamma   90.00
#
_symmetry.space_group_name_H-M   'P 1'
#
loop_
_entity.id
_entity.type
_entity.pdbx_description
1 polymer ?
#
loop_
_entity_poly.entity_id
_entity_poly.type
_entity_poly.pdbx_seq_one_letter_code
_entity_poly.pdbx_strand_id
1 'polypeptide(L)'
;MKPRIDQLLQASPFVLCSILAATTALGQITPDNTLDNERSVVTNLNINGIVIDLIEGGAIRESNLFHSFSDFNVAEFGRVYFANPAGI
;
A
#
# COMPACT_ATOMS: atom_id res chain seq x y z
N MET A 1 53.80 8.16 22.42
CA MET A 1 52.33 8.22 22.35
C MET A 1 51.85 7.30 21.23
N LYS A 2 51.02 6.30 21.52
CA LYS A 2 50.50 5.32 20.54
C LYS A 2 49.09 5.77 20.13
N PRO A 3 48.77 5.93 18.84
CA PRO A 3 47.43 6.36 18.43
C PRO A 3 46.42 5.25 18.74
N ARG A 4 45.33 5.61 19.42
CA ARG A 4 44.16 4.74 19.56
C ARG A 4 43.40 4.87 18.25
N ILE A 5 43.46 3.81 17.45
CA ILE A 5 42.61 3.60 16.29
C ILE A 5 41.22 3.29 16.86
N ASP A 6 40.31 4.25 16.75
CA ASP A 6 38.91 4.08 17.14
C ASP A 6 38.35 2.86 16.40
N GLN A 7 37.79 1.92 17.15
CA GLN A 7 37.29 0.67 16.59
C GLN A 7 36.12 0.98 15.65
N LEU A 8 36.35 0.83 14.34
CA LEU A 8 35.28 0.61 13.38
C LEU A 8 34.51 -0.62 13.86
N LEU A 9 33.26 -0.41 14.26
CA LEU A 9 32.33 -1.47 14.64
C LEU A 9 32.26 -2.46 13.47
N GLN A 10 32.90 -3.63 13.59
CA GLN A 10 32.78 -4.68 12.58
C GLN A 10 31.33 -5.15 12.57
N ALA A 11 30.54 -4.66 11.61
CA ALA A 11 29.22 -5.20 11.35
C ALA A 11 29.40 -6.66 10.93
N SER A 12 28.81 -7.58 11.70
CA SER A 12 28.82 -9.00 11.37
C SER A 12 28.22 -9.20 9.97
N PRO A 13 28.80 -10.08 9.13
CA PRO A 13 28.25 -10.37 7.80
C PRO A 13 26.80 -10.87 7.85
N PHE A 14 26.37 -11.43 8.99
CA PHE A 14 24.98 -11.80 9.24
C PHE A 14 24.05 -10.57 9.26
N VAL A 15 24.47 -9.51 9.96
CA VAL A 15 23.72 -8.25 10.05
C VAL A 15 23.65 -7.57 8.67
N LEU A 16 24.76 -7.58 7.92
CA LEU A 16 24.79 -7.02 6.57
C LEU A 16 23.87 -7.77 5.60
N CYS A 17 23.85 -9.10 5.65
CA CYS A 17 22.95 -9.93 4.85
C CYS A 17 21.47 -9.72 5.22
N SER A 18 21.14 -9.55 6.49
CA SER A 18 19.75 -9.30 6.93
C SER A 18 19.19 -7.98 6.40
N ILE A 19 20.03 -6.94 6.26
CA ILE A 19 19.61 -5.64 5.72
C ILE A 19 19.38 -5.72 4.20
N LEU A 20 20.21 -6.48 3.47
CA LEU A 20 20.05 -6.69 2.03
C LEU A 20 18.81 -7.52 1.66
N ALA A 21 18.36 -8.40 2.56
CA ALA A 21 17.19 -9.26 2.34
C ALA A 21 15.85 -8.60 2.70
N ALA A 22 15.86 -7.34 3.17
CA ALA A 22 14.63 -6.62 3.47
C ALA A 22 13.85 -6.33 2.18
N THR A 23 12.68 -6.97 2.02
CA THR A 23 11.73 -6.65 0.95
C THR A 23 10.76 -5.58 1.42
N THR A 24 10.48 -4.60 0.57
CA THR A 24 9.43 -3.60 0.81
C THR A 24 8.13 -4.09 0.17
N ALA A 25 7.02 -4.01 0.89
CA ALA A 25 5.71 -4.20 0.27
C ALA A 25 5.48 -3.11 -0.80
N LEU A 26 5.08 -3.52 -2.00
CA LEU A 26 4.63 -2.57 -3.01
C LEU A 26 3.28 -2.01 -2.57
N GLY A 27 3.08 -0.70 -2.72
CA GLY A 27 1.74 -0.13 -2.64
C GLY A 27 0.96 -0.54 -3.87
N GLN A 28 0.11 -1.56 -3.72
CA GLN A 28 -0.76 -2.07 -4.76
C GLN A 28 -2.10 -2.46 -4.15
N ILE A 29 -3.17 -2.06 -4.82
CA ILE A 29 -4.53 -2.49 -4.51
C ILE A 29 -5.00 -3.38 -5.65
N THR A 30 -5.33 -4.62 -5.33
CA THR A 30 -5.84 -5.61 -6.28
C THR A 30 -7.30 -5.91 -5.95
N PRO A 31 -8.26 -5.48 -6.79
CA PRO A 31 -9.67 -5.79 -6.56
C PRO A 31 -9.95 -7.29 -6.62
N ASP A 32 -10.88 -7.73 -5.77
CA ASP A 32 -11.48 -9.05 -5.90
C ASP A 32 -12.45 -9.04 -7.09
N ASN A 33 -12.11 -9.80 -8.13
CA ASN A 33 -12.91 -9.91 -9.35
C ASN A 33 -13.93 -11.06 -9.30
N THR A 34 -14.12 -11.73 -8.16
CA THR A 34 -15.07 -12.85 -8.00
C THR A 34 -16.52 -12.41 -7.74
N LEU A 35 -16.75 -11.11 -7.52
CA LEU A 35 -18.06 -10.53 -7.14
C LEU A 35 -18.86 -9.95 -8.32
N ASP A 36 -18.49 -10.27 -9.56
CA ASP A 36 -19.16 -9.79 -10.79
C ASP A 36 -19.46 -8.28 -10.75
N ASN A 37 -20.74 -7.90 -10.72
CA ASN A 37 -21.20 -6.50 -10.73
C ASN A 37 -21.04 -5.78 -9.38
N GLU A 38 -20.82 -6.53 -8.29
CA GLU A 38 -20.59 -5.99 -6.95
C GLU A 38 -19.07 -5.83 -6.65
N ARG A 39 -18.20 -6.07 -7.64
CA ARG A 39 -16.75 -5.92 -7.46
C ARG A 39 -16.35 -4.47 -7.18
N SER A 40 -15.26 -4.30 -6.45
CA SER A 40 -14.59 -3.00 -6.32
C SER A 40 -13.81 -2.67 -7.59
N VAL A 41 -13.70 -1.39 -7.91
CA VAL A 41 -12.96 -0.86 -9.05
C VAL A 41 -11.94 0.14 -8.54
N VAL A 42 -10.69 0.03 -9.00
CA VAL A 42 -9.61 0.96 -8.63
C VAL A 42 -9.23 1.75 -9.88
N THR A 43 -9.38 3.07 -9.80
CA THR A 43 -9.03 4.00 -10.87
C THR A 43 -7.91 4.92 -10.38
N ASN A 44 -6.76 4.89 -11.06
CA ASN A 44 -5.67 5.81 -10.76
C ASN A 44 -5.97 7.20 -11.36
N LEU A 45 -5.93 8.25 -10.54
CA LEU A 45 -6.20 9.62 -10.94
C LEU A 45 -5.01 10.52 -10.64
N ASN A 46 -4.79 11.51 -11.49
CA ASN A 46 -3.83 12.59 -11.26
C ASN A 46 -4.58 13.92 -11.10
N ILE A 47 -4.53 14.50 -9.91
CA ILE A 47 -5.18 15.78 -9.59
C ILE A 47 -4.08 16.77 -9.23
N ASN A 48 -3.82 17.75 -10.08
CA ASN A 48 -2.81 18.79 -9.85
C ASN A 48 -1.40 18.23 -9.54
N GLY A 49 -0.98 17.15 -10.21
CA GLY A 49 0.31 16.51 -10.00
C GLY A 49 0.35 15.52 -8.85
N ILE A 50 -0.77 15.32 -8.16
CA ILE A 50 -0.93 14.34 -7.09
C ILE A 50 -1.60 13.09 -7.66
N VAL A 51 -0.92 11.95 -7.55
CA VAL A 51 -1.49 10.64 -7.90
C VAL A 51 -2.28 10.09 -6.71
N ILE A 52 -3.52 9.67 -6.97
CA ILE A 52 -4.41 9.01 -6.00
C ILE A 52 -5.03 7.77 -6.64
N ASP A 53 -5.39 6.80 -5.81
CA ASP A 53 -6.27 5.71 -6.22
C ASP A 53 -7.70 6.00 -5.74
N LEU A 54 -8.64 6.10 -6.68
CA LEU A 54 -10.07 6.20 -6.38
C LEU A 54 -10.68 4.80 -6.43
N ILE A 55 -11.34 4.40 -5.36
CA ILE A 55 -12.06 3.15 -5.23
C ILE A 55 -13.55 3.42 -5.45
N GLU A 56 -14.11 2.73 -6.42
CA GLU A 56 -15.51 2.80 -6.83
C GLU A 56 -16.12 1.38 -6.84
N GLY A 57 -17.41 1.28 -7.17
CA GLY A 57 -18.13 0.00 -7.15
C GLY A 57 -18.32 -0.52 -5.73
N GLY A 58 -18.32 -1.84 -5.56
CA GLY A 58 -18.59 -2.50 -4.28
C GLY A 58 -20.05 -2.93 -4.10
N ALA A 59 -20.30 -3.71 -3.04
CA ALA A 59 -21.62 -4.22 -2.71
C ALA A 59 -22.33 -3.24 -1.77
N ILE A 60 -23.54 -2.82 -2.11
CA ILE A 60 -24.36 -1.95 -1.25
C ILE A 60 -25.40 -2.79 -0.52
N ARG A 61 -25.46 -2.66 0.81
CA ARG A 61 -26.51 -3.24 1.65
C ARG A 61 -27.00 -2.19 2.63
N GLU A 62 -28.22 -1.72 2.41
CA GLU A 62 -28.81 -0.59 3.16
C GLU A 62 -27.89 0.64 3.09
N SER A 63 -27.50 1.22 4.22
CA SER A 63 -26.58 2.35 4.31
C SER A 63 -25.12 1.92 4.47
N ASN A 64 -24.74 0.74 3.97
CA ASN A 64 -23.38 0.23 4.06
C ASN A 64 -22.84 -0.09 2.66
N LEU A 65 -21.61 0.34 2.41
CA LEU A 65 -20.85 0.02 1.22
C LEU A 65 -19.69 -0.91 1.60
N PHE A 66 -19.65 -2.08 0.96
CA PHE A 66 -18.63 -3.09 1.19
C PHE A 66 -17.71 -3.19 -0.01
N HIS A 67 -16.41 -3.28 0.25
CA HIS A 67 -15.39 -3.50 -0.75
C HIS A 67 -14.63 -4.80 -0.47
N SER A 68 -14.22 -5.49 -1.54
CA SER A 68 -13.45 -6.73 -1.48
C SER A 68 -12.19 -6.59 -2.34
N PHE A 69 -11.06 -7.02 -1.77
CA PHE A 69 -9.74 -6.95 -2.38
C PHE A 69 -8.99 -8.25 -2.09
N SER A 70 -8.22 -8.76 -3.06
CA SER A 70 -7.28 -9.85 -2.77
C SER A 70 -6.08 -9.32 -1.97
N ASP A 71 -5.66 -8.09 -2.29
CA ASP A 71 -4.57 -7.39 -1.65
C ASP A 71 -4.91 -5.90 -1.54
N PHE A 72 -4.71 -5.33 -0.36
CA PHE A 72 -4.92 -3.91 -0.11
C PHE A 72 -3.68 -3.34 0.59
N ASN A 73 -2.72 -2.87 -0.21
CA ASN A 73 -1.50 -2.25 0.29
C ASN A 73 -1.40 -0.82 -0.22
N VAL A 74 -1.20 0.14 0.68
CA VAL A 74 -0.98 1.55 0.32
C VAL A 74 0.49 1.87 0.50
N ALA A 75 1.14 2.38 -0.55
CA ALA A 75 2.54 2.78 -0.49
C ALA A 75 2.73 3.88 0.57
N GLU A 76 3.97 4.03 1.04
CA GLU A 76 4.34 5.21 1.81
C GLU A 76 4.00 6.48 1.01
N PHE A 77 3.36 7.45 1.66
CA PHE A 77 2.81 8.67 1.04
C PHE A 77 1.72 8.44 -0.03
N GLY A 78 1.29 7.20 -0.25
CA GLY A 78 0.17 6.83 -1.09
C GLY A 78 -1.15 7.34 -0.53
N ARG A 79 -2.11 7.59 -1.43
CA ARG A 79 -3.43 8.13 -1.08
C ARG A 79 -4.51 7.37 -1.82
N VAL A 80 -5.52 6.98 -1.06
CA VAL A 80 -6.64 6.20 -1.55
C VAL A 80 -7.92 6.89 -1.08
N TYR A 81 -8.88 7.04 -1.98
CA TYR A 81 -10.19 7.62 -1.69
C TYR A 81 -11.26 6.60 -2.04
N PHE A 82 -12.25 6.44 -1.17
CA PHE A 82 -13.44 5.66 -1.47
C PHE A 82 -14.53 6.62 -1.95
N ALA A 83 -15.07 6.36 -3.13
CA ALA A 83 -16.26 7.06 -3.61
C ALA A 83 -17.45 6.64 -2.74
N ASN A 84 -18.05 7.58 -2.02
CA ASN A 84 -19.24 7.32 -1.20
C ASN A 84 -20.51 7.87 -1.87
N PRO A 85 -21.38 7.01 -2.43
CA PRO A 85 -22.66 7.44 -2.99
C PRO A 85 -23.57 8.05 -1.91
N ALA A 86 -24.52 8.88 -2.33
CA ALA A 86 -25.51 9.44 -1.40
C ALA A 86 -26.36 8.33 -0.75
N GLY A 87 -26.56 8.41 0.57
CA GLY A 87 -27.36 7.45 1.32
C GLY A 87 -26.58 6.27 1.91
N ILE A 88 -25.25 6.27 1.74
CA ILE A 88 -24.31 5.44 2.49
C ILE A 88 -23.66 6.28 3.59
#